data_AF-A0A519UMJ5-F1
#
_entry.id   AF-A0A519UMJ5-F1
#
_cell.length_a   1.000
_cell.length_b   1.000
_cell.length_c   1.000
_cell.angle_alpha   90.00
_cell.angle_beta   90.00
_cell.angle_gamma   90.00
#
_symmetry.space_group_name_H-M   'P 1'
#
loop_
_entity.id
_entity.type
_entity.pdbx_description
1 polymer ?
#
loop_
_entity_poly.entity_id
_entity_poly.type
_entity_poly.pdbx_seq_one_letter_code
_entity_poly.pdbx_strand_id
1 'polypeptide(L)'
;MKMLLLTDYAAPALRQAEKAVSTTPTRRVGAAVVLRALRRRNPPLAWAGWLNVGLALLALGLLPFDHRLVTGALVWLKPLKFSLSIVAYVWTLAWLLASLPAPAQWAARVIGWGVAASMVVEQAVIFTQAARGTTSHYNASSALNG
;
A
#
# COMPACT_ATOMS: atom_id res chain seq x y z
N MET A 1 54.72 -14.57 38.92
CA MET A 1 54.61 -14.87 37.47
C MET A 1 53.22 -15.43 37.19
N LYS A 2 52.22 -14.54 37.23
CA LYS A 2 50.83 -14.78 36.78
C LYS A 2 50.80 -14.63 35.25
N MET A 3 49.72 -15.12 34.61
CA MET A 3 49.28 -14.78 33.24
C MET A 3 49.58 -15.85 32.17
N LEU A 4 48.98 -17.05 32.27
CA LEU A 4 48.91 -17.99 31.12
C LEU A 4 47.80 -19.07 31.17
N LEU A 5 46.80 -18.98 32.05
CA LEU A 5 45.80 -20.06 32.21
C LEU A 5 44.32 -19.65 32.00
N LEU A 6 44.03 -18.40 31.61
CA LEU A 6 42.65 -17.94 31.39
C LEU A 6 42.27 -17.71 29.92
N THR A 7 43.20 -17.97 28.98
CA THR A 7 43.00 -17.62 27.57
C THR A 7 42.30 -18.71 26.75
N ASP A 8 42.41 -19.99 27.15
CA ASP A 8 41.86 -21.10 26.35
C ASP A 8 40.40 -21.48 26.67
N TYR A 9 39.89 -21.11 27.86
CA TYR A 9 38.52 -21.44 28.27
C TYR A 9 37.44 -20.54 27.66
N ALA A 10 37.79 -19.34 27.18
CA ALA A 10 36.83 -18.36 26.64
C ALA A 10 36.55 -18.55 25.14
N ALA A 11 37.48 -19.16 24.39
CA ALA A 11 37.41 -19.30 22.94
C ALA A 11 36.22 -20.14 22.41
N PRO A 12 35.78 -21.26 23.03
CA PRO A 12 34.66 -22.03 22.51
C PRO A 12 33.30 -21.36 22.76
N ALA A 13 33.14 -20.65 23.87
CA ALA A 13 31.90 -19.94 24.22
C ALA A 13 31.64 -18.75 23.28
N LEU A 14 32.69 -17.99 22.92
CA LEU A 14 32.57 -16.89 21.96
C LEU A 14 32.26 -17.39 20.54
N ARG A 15 32.84 -18.53 20.12
CA ARG A 15 32.48 -19.17 18.83
C ARG A 15 31.05 -19.69 18.78
N GLN A 16 30.52 -20.16 19.91
CA GLN A 16 29.11 -20.57 20.01
C GLN A 16 28.18 -19.37 19.98
N ALA A 17 28.55 -18.25 20.61
CA ALA A 17 27.81 -17.00 20.54
C ALA A 17 27.79 -16.42 19.11
N GLU A 18 28.92 -16.42 18.39
CA GLU A 18 28.96 -16.03 16.97
C GLU A 18 28.12 -16.93 16.08
N LYS A 19 28.16 -18.26 16.30
CA LYS A 19 27.29 -19.20 15.57
C LYS A 19 25.80 -18.95 15.87
N ALA A 20 25.43 -18.73 17.12
CA ALA A 20 24.05 -18.46 17.54
C ALA A 20 23.50 -17.15 16.94
N VAL A 21 24.33 -16.10 16.86
CA VAL A 21 23.99 -14.83 16.21
C VAL A 21 23.83 -15.01 14.69
N SER A 22 24.68 -15.83 14.05
CA SER A 22 24.64 -16.07 12.60
C SER A 22 23.44 -16.88 12.09
N THR A 23 22.73 -17.59 12.98
CA THR A 23 21.63 -18.50 12.62
C THR A 23 20.23 -17.92 12.77
N THR A 24 20.07 -16.63 13.10
CA THR A 24 18.72 -16.05 13.16
C THR A 24 18.12 -16.04 11.76
N PRO A 25 17.12 -16.88 11.46
CA PRO A 25 16.55 -16.94 10.12
C PRO A 25 15.84 -15.62 9.88
N THR A 26 16.30 -14.83 8.93
CA THR A 26 15.58 -13.64 8.47
C THR A 26 14.30 -14.14 7.81
N ARG A 27 13.19 -14.15 8.57
CA ARG A 27 11.92 -14.66 8.09
C ARG A 27 11.46 -13.76 6.94
N ARG A 28 11.69 -14.19 5.70
CA ARG A 28 11.17 -13.51 4.51
C ARG A 28 9.64 -13.54 4.58
N VAL A 29 9.04 -12.45 5.03
CA VAL A 29 7.58 -12.31 5.01
C VAL A 29 7.19 -12.00 3.57
N GLY A 30 6.75 -13.01 2.82
CA GLY A 30 6.32 -12.84 1.44
C GLY A 30 5.07 -11.95 1.34
N ALA A 31 4.93 -11.21 0.23
CA ALA A 31 3.81 -10.29 -0.02
C ALA A 31 2.42 -10.97 0.18
N ALA A 32 2.30 -12.26 -0.11
CA ALA A 32 1.08 -13.03 0.13
C ALA A 32 0.73 -13.23 1.63
N VAL A 33 1.74 -13.36 2.50
CA VAL A 33 1.56 -13.41 3.96
C VAL A 33 1.15 -12.04 4.49
N VAL A 34 1.73 -10.97 3.92
CA VAL A 34 1.34 -9.58 4.19
C VAL A 34 -0.12 -9.34 3.78
N LEU A 35 -0.52 -9.74 2.57
CA LEU A 35 -1.90 -9.61 2.06
C LEU A 35 -2.95 -10.42 2.85
N ARG A 36 -2.58 -11.59 3.38
CA ARG A 36 -3.47 -12.36 4.28
C ARG A 36 -3.56 -11.76 5.68
N ALA A 37 -2.46 -11.23 6.22
CA ALA A 37 -2.48 -10.51 7.50
C ALA A 37 -3.25 -9.18 7.42
N LEU A 38 -3.12 -8.49 6.29
CA LEU A 38 -3.83 -7.26 5.91
C LEU A 38 -5.35 -7.39 6.03
N ARG A 39 -5.93 -8.42 5.39
CA ARG A 39 -7.39 -8.62 5.34
C ARG A 39 -8.02 -8.88 6.70
N ARG A 40 -7.27 -9.46 7.65
CA ARG A 40 -7.74 -9.77 9.01
C ARG A 40 -7.69 -8.58 9.97
N ARG A 41 -6.86 -7.56 9.71
CA ARG A 41 -6.69 -6.41 10.63
C ARG A 41 -7.25 -5.09 10.10
N ASN A 42 -7.22 -4.86 8.77
CA ASN A 42 -7.72 -3.64 8.14
C ASN A 42 -8.54 -3.96 6.86
N PRO A 43 -9.77 -4.51 7.01
CA PRO A 43 -10.62 -4.84 5.87
C PRO A 43 -10.94 -3.67 4.91
N PRO A 44 -11.18 -2.41 5.35
CA PRO A 44 -11.60 -1.35 4.41
C PRO A 44 -10.51 -1.01 3.39
N LEU A 45 -9.26 -0.87 3.81
CA LEU A 45 -8.14 -0.56 2.91
C LEU A 45 -7.84 -1.72 1.94
N ALA A 46 -8.00 -2.97 2.39
CA ALA A 46 -7.84 -4.12 1.51
C ALA A 46 -8.88 -4.11 0.37
N TRP A 47 -10.15 -3.87 0.71
CA TRP A 47 -11.24 -3.76 -0.27
C TRP A 47 -11.07 -2.54 -1.18
N ALA A 48 -10.67 -1.39 -0.66
CA ALA A 48 -10.36 -0.21 -1.47
C ALA A 48 -9.27 -0.51 -2.51
N GLY A 49 -8.23 -1.26 -2.15
CA GLY A 49 -7.22 -1.68 -3.11
C GLY A 49 -7.76 -2.62 -4.17
N TRP A 50 -8.57 -3.62 -3.81
CA TRP A 50 -9.19 -4.52 -4.81
C TRP A 50 -10.16 -3.81 -5.75
N LEU A 51 -10.94 -2.86 -5.23
CA LEU A 51 -11.77 -1.98 -6.06
C LEU A 51 -10.90 -1.26 -7.10
N ASN A 52 -9.78 -0.67 -6.67
CA ASN A 52 -8.89 0.07 -7.58
C ASN A 52 -8.15 -0.85 -8.57
N VAL A 53 -7.88 -2.11 -8.22
CA VAL A 53 -7.41 -3.11 -9.20
C VAL A 53 -8.44 -3.31 -10.31
N GLY A 54 -9.72 -3.51 -9.95
CA GLY A 54 -10.80 -3.65 -10.93
C GLY A 54 -10.95 -2.42 -11.82
N LEU A 55 -10.88 -1.22 -11.21
CA LEU A 55 -10.94 0.05 -11.93
C LEU A 55 -9.74 0.27 -12.86
N ALA A 56 -8.54 -0.13 -12.45
CA ALA A 56 -7.36 -0.07 -13.31
C ALA A 56 -7.53 -0.98 -14.54
N LEU A 57 -8.04 -2.19 -14.37
CA LEU A 57 -8.34 -3.11 -15.48
C LEU A 57 -9.42 -2.54 -16.41
N LEU A 58 -10.46 -1.93 -15.85
CA LEU A 58 -11.49 -1.24 -16.63
C LEU A 58 -10.90 -0.11 -17.48
N ALA A 59 -10.13 0.80 -16.87
CA ALA A 59 -9.51 1.92 -17.57
C ALA A 59 -8.54 1.43 -18.67
N LEU A 60 -7.73 0.41 -18.37
CA LEU A 60 -6.84 -0.22 -19.34
C LEU A 60 -7.61 -0.84 -20.52
N GLY A 61 -8.73 -1.52 -20.23
CA GLY A 61 -9.59 -2.12 -21.23
C GLY A 61 -10.30 -1.08 -22.12
N LEU A 62 -10.54 0.14 -21.62
CA LEU A 62 -11.20 1.21 -22.39
C LEU A 62 -10.26 2.01 -23.29
N LEU A 63 -8.95 2.04 -23.01
CA LEU A 63 -7.95 2.75 -23.83
C LEU A 63 -8.01 2.44 -25.35
N PRO A 64 -8.17 1.18 -25.81
CA PRO A 64 -8.27 0.88 -27.23
C PRO A 64 -9.63 1.25 -27.86
N PHE A 65 -10.67 1.53 -27.07
CA PHE A 65 -12.03 1.79 -27.56
C PHE A 65 -12.48 3.25 -27.43
N ASP A 66 -11.79 4.06 -26.62
CA ASP A 66 -12.13 5.47 -26.38
C ASP A 66 -10.90 6.36 -26.55
N HIS A 67 -10.82 7.00 -27.72
CA HIS A 67 -9.70 7.84 -28.13
C HIS A 67 -9.88 9.33 -27.80
N ARG A 68 -10.89 9.70 -27.01
CA ARG A 68 -11.10 11.09 -26.62
C ARG A 68 -9.88 11.63 -25.87
N LEU A 69 -9.48 12.84 -26.24
CA LEU A 69 -8.35 13.52 -25.63
C LEU A 69 -8.85 14.56 -24.62
N VAL A 70 -8.31 14.51 -23.41
CA VAL A 70 -8.47 15.54 -22.39
C VAL A 70 -7.07 16.09 -22.11
N THR A 71 -6.88 17.40 -22.31
CA THR A 71 -5.57 18.07 -22.13
C THR A 71 -4.42 17.42 -22.94
N GLY A 72 -4.71 16.88 -24.13
CA GLY A 72 -3.72 16.25 -25.00
C GLY A 72 -3.36 14.80 -24.67
N ALA A 73 -4.04 14.17 -23.71
CA ALA A 73 -3.85 12.75 -23.37
C ALA A 73 -5.17 11.97 -23.45
N LEU A 74 -5.09 10.65 -23.67
CA LEU A 74 -6.25 9.75 -23.67
C LEU A 74 -7.00 9.83 -22.34
N VAL A 75 -8.33 9.93 -22.43
CA VAL A 75 -9.21 10.21 -21.29
C VAL A 75 -9.08 9.20 -20.13
N TRP A 76 -8.85 7.92 -20.44
CA TRP A 76 -8.70 6.84 -19.44
C TRP A 76 -7.30 6.73 -18.84
N LEU A 77 -6.32 7.47 -19.35
CA LEU A 77 -4.94 7.40 -18.86
C LEU A 77 -4.80 7.97 -17.44
N LYS A 78 -5.58 9.02 -17.10
CA LYS A 78 -5.61 9.56 -15.73
C LYS A 78 -6.26 8.58 -14.74
N PRO A 79 -7.48 8.05 -14.99
CA PRO A 79 -8.07 6.99 -14.18
C PRO A 79 -7.14 5.80 -13.92
N LEU A 80 -6.42 5.34 -14.94
CA LEU A 80 -5.45 4.24 -14.80
C LEU A 80 -4.33 4.58 -13.82
N LYS A 81 -3.68 5.74 -13.99
CA LYS A 81 -2.58 6.19 -13.12
C LYS A 81 -3.01 6.34 -11.66
N PHE A 82 -4.18 6.93 -11.43
CA PHE A 82 -4.71 7.10 -10.07
C PHE A 82 -5.06 5.76 -9.44
N SER A 83 -5.75 4.87 -10.17
CA SER A 83 -6.09 3.53 -9.66
C SER A 83 -4.84 2.76 -9.24
N LEU A 84 -3.78 2.73 -10.07
CA LEU A 84 -2.52 2.07 -9.72
C LEU A 84 -1.84 2.69 -8.49
N SER A 85 -1.85 4.02 -8.40
CA SER A 85 -1.27 4.74 -7.26
C SER A 85 -2.03 4.46 -5.96
N ILE A 86 -3.36 4.44 -6.02
CA ILE A 86 -4.21 4.14 -4.86
C ILE A 86 -4.00 2.69 -4.41
N VAL A 87 -3.89 1.71 -5.32
CA VAL A 87 -3.55 0.32 -4.97
C VAL A 87 -2.25 0.27 -4.17
N ALA A 88 -1.19 0.89 -4.70
CA ALA A 88 0.10 0.92 -4.02
C ALA A 88 -0.01 1.60 -2.64
N TYR A 89 -0.70 2.73 -2.57
CA TYR A 89 -0.86 3.50 -1.34
C TYR A 89 -1.65 2.75 -0.27
N VAL A 90 -2.87 2.29 -0.56
CA VAL A 90 -3.77 1.72 0.46
C VAL A 90 -3.27 0.37 0.96
N TRP A 91 -2.64 -0.45 0.12
CA TRP A 91 -2.03 -1.71 0.57
C TRP A 91 -0.77 -1.48 1.39
N THR A 92 0.05 -0.48 1.04
CA THR A 92 1.21 -0.08 1.86
C THR A 92 0.75 0.47 3.21
N LEU A 93 -0.21 1.38 3.22
CA LEU A 93 -0.75 1.95 4.45
C LEU A 93 -1.37 0.88 5.34
N ALA A 94 -2.14 -0.03 4.77
CA ALA A 94 -2.74 -1.12 5.54
C ALA A 94 -1.66 -2.03 6.18
N TRP A 95 -0.50 -2.19 5.54
CA TRP A 95 0.63 -2.96 6.07
C TRP A 95 1.29 -2.24 7.25
N LEU A 96 1.50 -0.93 7.13
CA LEU A 96 2.00 -0.08 8.22
C LEU A 96 1.05 -0.11 9.43
N LEU A 97 -0.25 0.11 9.19
CA LEU A 97 -1.26 0.13 10.25
C LEU A 97 -1.42 -1.24 10.93
N ALA A 98 -1.25 -2.35 10.21
CA ALA A 98 -1.30 -3.69 10.80
C ALA A 98 -0.14 -3.97 11.77
N SER A 99 0.95 -3.20 11.67
CA SER A 99 2.17 -3.33 12.48
C SER A 99 2.15 -2.48 13.76
N LEU A 100 1.10 -1.67 13.96
CA LEU A 100 0.98 -0.82 15.15
C LEU A 100 0.67 -1.63 16.43
N PRO A 101 1.17 -1.18 17.60
CA PRO A 101 0.90 -1.84 18.88
C PRO A 101 -0.58 -1.72 19.28
N ALA A 102 -1.03 -2.62 20.16
CA ALA A 102 -2.45 -2.72 20.54
C ALA A 102 -3.12 -1.39 20.95
N PRO A 103 -2.47 -0.49 21.73
CA PRO A 103 -3.07 0.80 22.11
C PRO A 103 -3.38 1.71 20.91
N ALA A 104 -2.62 1.61 19.82
CA ALA A 104 -2.78 2.43 18.62
C ALA A 104 -3.78 1.83 17.60
N GLN A 105 -4.27 0.61 17.84
CA GLN A 105 -5.13 -0.11 16.88
C GLN A 105 -6.53 0.50 16.72
N TRP A 106 -7.01 1.27 17.70
CA TRP A 106 -8.26 2.02 17.52
C TRP A 106 -8.09 3.14 16.48
N ALA A 107 -7.05 3.98 16.65
CA ALA A 107 -6.74 5.04 15.71
C ALA A 107 -6.42 4.48 14.31
N ALA A 108 -5.71 3.35 14.23
CA ALA A 108 -5.44 2.67 12.97
C ALA A 108 -6.72 2.32 12.20
N ARG A 109 -7.78 1.86 12.88
CA ARG A 109 -9.07 1.55 12.25
C ARG A 109 -9.78 2.81 11.76
N VAL A 110 -9.78 3.87 12.56
CA VAL A 110 -10.40 5.16 12.17
C VAL A 110 -9.71 5.73 10.93
N ILE A 111 -8.38 5.77 10.93
CA ILE A 111 -7.57 6.19 9.77
C ILE A 111 -7.85 5.29 8.57
N GLY A 112 -7.87 3.97 8.75
CA GLY A 112 -8.13 3.02 7.68
C GLY A 112 -9.49 3.20 7.01
N TRP A 113 -10.54 3.48 7.79
CA TRP A 113 -11.86 3.81 7.25
C TRP A 113 -11.90 5.16 6.56
N GLY A 114 -11.35 6.21 7.18
CA GLY A 114 -11.32 7.55 6.60
C GLY A 114 -10.58 7.59 5.27
N VAL A 115 -9.41 6.94 5.21
CA VAL A 115 -8.63 6.84 3.96
C VAL A 115 -9.38 6.01 2.92
N ALA A 116 -9.93 4.84 3.28
CA ALA A 116 -10.68 4.03 2.32
C ALA A 116 -11.87 4.80 1.72
N ALA A 117 -12.65 5.50 2.54
CA ALA A 117 -13.77 6.32 2.09
C ALA A 117 -13.31 7.44 1.17
N SER A 118 -12.26 8.18 1.56
CA SER A 118 -11.67 9.25 0.74
C SER A 118 -11.21 8.73 -0.63
N MET A 119 -10.51 7.60 -0.67
CA MET A 119 -10.04 7.00 -1.94
C MET A 119 -11.20 6.55 -2.83
N VAL A 120 -12.30 6.04 -2.27
CA VAL A 120 -13.49 5.65 -3.04
C VAL A 120 -14.17 6.89 -3.65
N VAL A 121 -14.35 7.95 -2.87
CA VAL A 121 -14.99 9.20 -3.33
C VAL A 121 -14.16 9.84 -4.44
N GLU A 122 -12.86 10.03 -4.19
CA GLU A 122 -11.90 10.55 -5.16
C GLU A 122 -11.99 9.77 -6.47
N GLN A 123 -11.98 8.43 -6.38
CA GLN A 123 -11.96 7.61 -7.57
C GLN A 123 -13.28 7.64 -8.34
N ALA A 124 -14.42 7.74 -7.65
CA ALA A 124 -15.73 7.93 -8.28
C ALA A 124 -15.79 9.26 -9.07
N VAL A 125 -15.26 10.34 -8.51
CA VAL A 125 -15.18 11.64 -9.20
C VAL A 125 -14.31 11.52 -10.45
N ILE A 126 -13.09 10.99 -10.33
CA ILE A 126 -12.16 10.86 -11.46
C ILE A 126 -12.76 10.03 -12.61
N PHE A 127 -13.38 8.88 -12.30
CA PHE A 127 -14.01 8.05 -13.34
C PHE A 127 -15.22 8.75 -13.97
N THR A 128 -16.00 9.50 -13.19
CA THR A 128 -17.16 10.25 -13.71
C THR A 128 -16.72 11.35 -14.67
N GLN A 129 -15.68 12.12 -14.32
CA GLN A 129 -15.19 13.18 -15.21
C GLN A 129 -14.54 12.60 -16.48
N ALA A 130 -13.82 11.48 -16.35
CA ALA A 130 -13.29 10.77 -17.51
C ALA A 130 -14.41 10.27 -18.43
N ALA A 131 -15.47 9.66 -17.88
CA ALA A 131 -16.62 9.23 -18.68
C ALA A 131 -17.29 10.39 -19.44
N ARG A 132 -17.36 11.56 -18.82
CA ARG A 132 -17.86 12.82 -19.42
C ARG A 132 -16.90 13.45 -20.43
N GLY A 133 -15.66 12.95 -20.57
CA GLY A 133 -14.66 13.53 -21.45
C GLY A 133 -14.15 14.90 -21.00
N THR A 134 -14.17 15.18 -19.69
CA THR A 134 -13.74 16.46 -19.13
C THR A 134 -12.64 16.28 -18.08
N THR A 135 -12.02 17.40 -17.69
CA THR A 135 -11.03 17.41 -16.62
C THR A 135 -11.69 17.33 -15.25
N SER A 136 -11.06 16.64 -14.29
CA SER A 136 -11.37 16.73 -12.85
C SER A 136 -10.41 17.70 -12.15
N HIS A 137 -10.30 18.93 -12.67
CA HIS A 137 -9.40 19.93 -12.08
C HIS A 137 -10.01 20.52 -10.81
N TYR A 138 -9.49 20.11 -9.65
CA TYR A 138 -9.69 20.72 -8.31
C TYR A 138 -9.47 22.24 -8.19
N ASN A 139 -9.14 22.96 -9.27
CA ASN A 139 -8.80 24.38 -9.25
C ASN A 139 -9.66 25.29 -10.17
N ALA A 140 -10.81 24.83 -10.67
CA ALA A 140 -11.74 25.69 -11.42
C ALA A 140 -13.21 25.49 -11.00
N SER A 141 -13.60 26.28 -9.98
CA SER A 141 -14.93 26.86 -9.72
C SER A 141 -16.21 26.01 -9.59
N SER A 142 -16.18 24.68 -9.38
CA SER A 142 -17.40 24.03 -8.81
C SER A 142 -17.13 22.75 -8.00
N ALA A 143 -18.01 22.48 -7.02
CA ALA A 143 -17.94 21.37 -6.07
C ALA A 143 -17.96 19.95 -6.71
N LEU A 144 -18.30 19.85 -7.99
CA LEU A 144 -18.33 18.59 -8.76
C LEU A 144 -17.29 18.56 -9.89
N ASN A 145 -16.50 19.63 -10.05
CA ASN A 145 -15.37 19.69 -10.99
C ASN A 145 -14.02 19.64 -10.27
N GLY A 146 -14.02 19.57 -8.93
CA GLY A 146 -12.87 19.08 -8.20
C GLY A 146 -12.85 17.58 -8.22
#